data_AF-A0A2D8I4J3-F1
#
_entry.id   AF-A0A2D8I4J3-F1
#
_cell.length_a   1.000
_cell.length_b   1.000
_cell.length_c   1.000
_cell.angle_alpha   90.00
_cell.angle_beta   90.00
_cell.angle_gamma   90.00
#
_symmetry.space_group_name_H-M   'P 1'
#
loop_
_entity.id
_entity.type
_entity.pdbx_description
1 polymer ?
#
loop_
_entity_poly.entity_id
_entity_poly.type
_entity_poly.pdbx_seq_one_letter_code
_entity_poly.pdbx_strand_id
1 'polypeptide(L)'
;MQIHIHKDGKTYGPYPLDQARQYLKSGSFSGNDLACHDGANWIKLADIPDIAPKAEESAKPATQSKTKKKKKIRKGRLIAVSLCVFLVLTLIGFSLYATINYMLDEEDGEPTTSVSKDLFILSPDQIVDVYDGDTFKIDLPNMHPLFGKEIAIRLFGVDTPEIKGTSFKVKALAQEAQQLTEKALKGASKIELRNPQRGKYFRIISEVWIDGESLADILKANGLGKDYDGEGARPEW
;
A
#
# COMPACT_ATOMS: atom_id res chain seq x y z
N MET A 1 -38.77 -29.25 -2.07
CA MET A 1 -38.65 -27.78 -1.94
C MET A 1 -37.20 -27.44 -1.66
N GLN A 2 -36.67 -26.41 -2.32
CA GLN A 2 -35.29 -25.94 -2.15
C GLN A 2 -35.32 -24.61 -1.40
N ILE A 3 -34.56 -24.49 -0.32
CA ILE A 3 -34.58 -23.34 0.58
C ILE A 3 -33.24 -22.62 0.54
N HIS A 4 -33.28 -21.33 0.27
CA HIS A 4 -32.13 -20.43 0.42
C HIS A 4 -32.26 -19.68 1.74
N ILE A 5 -31.19 -19.62 2.53
CA ILE A 5 -31.16 -18.97 3.85
C ILE A 5 -30.19 -17.79 3.79
N HIS A 6 -30.64 -16.59 4.15
CA HIS A 6 -29.84 -15.38 4.18
C HIS A 6 -29.47 -15.02 5.62
N LYS A 7 -28.17 -14.92 5.88
CA LYS A 7 -27.60 -14.60 7.19
C LYS A 7 -26.34 -13.75 7.00
N ASP A 8 -26.21 -12.68 7.79
CA ASP A 8 -25.04 -11.81 7.82
C ASP A 8 -24.59 -11.31 6.42
N GLY A 9 -25.56 -10.96 5.56
CA GLY A 9 -25.32 -10.44 4.21
C GLY A 9 -24.95 -11.50 3.16
N LYS A 10 -24.97 -12.79 3.51
CA LYS A 10 -24.69 -13.90 2.58
C LYS A 10 -25.88 -14.85 2.47
N THR A 11 -26.12 -15.32 1.26
CA THR A 11 -27.16 -16.32 0.96
C THR A 11 -26.54 -17.71 0.83
N TYR A 12 -27.07 -18.65 1.60
CA TYR A 12 -26.64 -20.04 1.68
C TYR A 12 -27.73 -20.96 1.09
N GLY A 13 -27.32 -22.06 0.45
CA GLY A 13 -28.21 -23.01 -0.22
C GLY A 13 -28.00 -23.07 -1.73
N PRO A 14 -28.92 -23.70 -2.49
CA PRO A 14 -30.19 -24.27 -2.02
C PRO A 14 -30.00 -25.49 -1.12
N TYR A 15 -30.76 -25.56 -0.03
CA TYR A 15 -30.82 -26.73 0.84
C TYR A 15 -32.16 -27.46 0.70
N PRO A 16 -32.19 -28.79 0.70
CA PRO A 16 -33.43 -29.54 0.91
C PRO A 16 -33.97 -29.30 2.32
N LEU A 17 -35.29 -29.45 2.48
CA LEU A 17 -36.03 -29.17 3.72
C LEU A 17 -35.41 -29.82 4.97
N ASP A 18 -35.00 -31.09 4.86
CA ASP A 18 -34.43 -31.83 5.99
C ASP A 18 -33.06 -31.30 6.42
N GLN A 19 -32.27 -30.82 5.47
CA GLN A 19 -30.97 -30.21 5.77
C GLN A 19 -31.14 -28.83 6.43
N ALA A 20 -32.12 -28.04 5.98
CA ALA A 20 -32.47 -26.77 6.63
C ALA A 20 -32.95 -26.97 8.09
N ARG A 21 -33.78 -28.01 8.34
CA ARG A 21 -34.20 -28.41 9.70
C ARG A 21 -33.02 -28.83 10.57
N GLN A 22 -32.05 -29.55 10.01
CA GLN A 22 -30.86 -29.96 10.75
C GLN A 22 -30.01 -28.75 11.16
N TYR A 23 -29.83 -27.77 10.27
CA TYR A 23 -29.08 -26.56 10.59
C TYR A 23 -29.77 -25.66 11.62
N LEU A 24 -31.10 -25.64 11.67
CA LEU A 24 -31.85 -25.02 12.76
C LEU A 24 -31.63 -25.75 14.09
N LYS A 25 -31.65 -27.09 14.07
CA LYS A 25 -31.41 -27.91 15.28
C LYS A 25 -29.99 -27.78 15.81
N SER A 26 -28.99 -27.68 14.93
CA SER A 26 -27.59 -27.49 15.30
C SER A 26 -27.27 -26.05 15.71
N GLY A 27 -28.19 -25.11 15.53
CA GLY A 27 -28.00 -23.69 15.81
C GLY A 27 -27.12 -22.96 14.78
N SER A 28 -26.85 -23.60 13.63
CA SER A 28 -26.10 -23.00 12.52
C SER A 28 -26.87 -21.83 11.88
N PHE A 29 -28.20 -21.96 11.82
CA PHE A 29 -29.14 -20.89 11.49
C PHE A 29 -30.14 -20.68 12.64
N SER A 30 -30.62 -19.45 12.79
CA SER A 30 -31.65 -19.06 13.74
C SER A 30 -33.02 -19.09 13.07
N GLY A 31 -34.07 -19.35 13.84
CA GLY A 31 -35.45 -19.25 13.34
C GLY A 31 -35.83 -17.85 12.83
N ASN A 32 -35.06 -16.82 13.23
CA ASN A 32 -35.23 -15.44 12.76
C ASN A 32 -34.49 -15.12 11.45
N ASP A 33 -33.62 -16.02 10.97
CA ASP A 33 -32.89 -15.79 9.72
C ASP A 33 -33.87 -15.79 8.55
N LEU A 34 -33.63 -14.96 7.53
CA LEU A 34 -34.50 -14.88 6.36
C LEU A 34 -34.27 -16.08 5.46
N ALA A 35 -35.33 -16.63 4.90
CA ALA A 35 -35.24 -17.75 3.98
C ALA A 35 -36.30 -17.66 2.88
N CYS A 36 -35.93 -18.14 1.70
CA CYS A 36 -36.74 -18.11 0.49
C CYS A 36 -36.91 -19.53 -0.04
N HIS A 37 -38.15 -19.94 -0.28
CA HIS A 37 -38.51 -21.30 -0.71
C HIS A 37 -39.29 -21.35 -2.03
N ASP A 38 -39.82 -20.22 -2.49
CA ASP A 38 -40.61 -20.06 -3.71
C ASP A 38 -39.88 -19.27 -4.80
N GLY A 39 -38.65 -18.81 -4.53
CA GLY A 39 -37.82 -18.02 -5.43
C GLY A 39 -38.15 -16.53 -5.46
N ALA A 40 -39.15 -16.06 -4.71
CA ALA A 40 -39.61 -14.68 -4.75
C ALA A 40 -39.75 -14.02 -3.35
N ASN A 41 -40.17 -14.77 -2.34
CA ASN A 41 -40.51 -14.23 -1.02
C ASN A 41 -39.51 -14.67 0.06
N TRP A 42 -38.98 -13.68 0.79
CA TRP A 42 -38.13 -13.90 1.95
C TRP A 42 -38.98 -13.84 3.22
N ILE A 43 -39.16 -14.98 3.87
CA ILE A 43 -39.87 -15.13 5.15
C ILE A 43 -38.90 -15.62 6.23
N LYS A 44 -39.26 -15.53 7.51
CA LYS A 44 -38.39 -16.09 8.55
C LYS A 44 -38.29 -17.60 8.37
N LEU A 45 -37.11 -18.14 8.66
CA LEU A 45 -36.82 -19.56 8.50
C LEU A 45 -37.79 -20.41 9.33
N ALA A 46 -38.19 -19.98 10.53
CA ALA A 46 -39.19 -20.66 11.35
C ALA A 46 -40.62 -20.65 10.78
N ASP A 47 -40.93 -19.69 9.89
CA ASP A 47 -42.25 -19.50 9.30
C ASP A 47 -42.40 -20.24 7.96
N ILE A 48 -41.34 -20.89 7.45
CA ILE A 48 -41.43 -21.69 6.24
C ILE A 48 -42.34 -22.91 6.49
N PRO A 49 -43.34 -23.15 5.63
CA PRO A 49 -44.17 -24.35 5.69
C PRO A 49 -43.31 -25.61 5.77
N ASP A 50 -43.63 -26.49 6.71
CA ASP A 50 -42.91 -27.73 6.98
C ASP A 50 -41.47 -27.59 7.55
N ILE A 51 -40.98 -26.42 7.99
CA ILE A 51 -39.70 -26.35 8.74
C ILE A 51 -39.87 -26.62 10.23
N ALA A 52 -40.92 -26.07 10.85
CA ALA A 52 -41.21 -26.34 12.26
C ALA A 52 -41.86 -27.73 12.40
N PRO A 53 -41.35 -28.64 13.26
CA PRO A 53 -42.05 -29.88 13.54
C PRO A 53 -43.40 -29.57 14.19
N LYS A 54 -44.46 -30.15 13.62
CA LYS A 54 -45.84 -30.16 14.15
C LYS A 54 -45.82 -30.55 15.63
N ALA A 55 -45.99 -29.58 16.52
CA ALA A 55 -46.17 -29.82 17.94
C ALA A 55 -47.56 -30.43 18.15
N GLU A 56 -47.60 -31.63 18.70
CA GLU A 56 -48.83 -32.29 19.12
C GLU A 56 -49.54 -31.47 20.20
N GLU A 57 -50.84 -31.34 19.98
CA GLU A 57 -51.84 -30.77 20.84
C GLU A 57 -52.09 -31.71 22.03
N SER A 58 -51.78 -31.28 23.25
CA SER A 58 -52.44 -31.84 24.44
C SER A 58 -52.78 -30.74 25.45
N ALA A 59 -54.10 -30.58 25.59
CA ALA A 59 -54.87 -30.17 26.77
C ALA A 59 -54.33 -29.07 27.71
N LYS A 60 -55.04 -27.93 27.72
CA LYS A 60 -55.22 -27.15 28.97
C LYS A 60 -56.07 -27.98 29.96
N PRO A 61 -55.83 -27.81 31.27
CA PRO A 61 -56.76 -26.96 32.00
C PRO A 61 -56.03 -25.90 32.85
N ALA A 62 -56.54 -24.67 32.79
CA ALA A 62 -56.43 -23.71 33.90
C ALA A 62 -57.33 -24.25 35.03
N THR A 63 -56.92 -24.27 36.29
CA THR A 63 -56.79 -23.08 37.14
C THR A 63 -56.15 -23.51 38.46
N GLN A 64 -55.15 -22.80 38.97
CA GLN A 64 -55.04 -22.44 40.40
C GLN A 64 -53.77 -21.61 40.69
N SER A 65 -54.04 -20.44 41.26
CA SER A 65 -53.13 -19.51 41.95
C SER A 65 -52.03 -20.20 42.79
N LYS A 66 -50.75 -19.89 42.51
CA LYS A 66 -49.65 -19.87 43.51
C LYS A 66 -48.61 -18.78 43.22
N THR A 67 -48.72 -17.69 43.98
CA THR A 67 -47.66 -16.81 44.51
C THR A 67 -46.28 -16.80 43.84
N LYS A 68 -45.91 -15.64 43.27
CA LYS A 68 -44.55 -15.26 42.87
C LYS A 68 -43.58 -15.38 44.07
N LYS A 69 -42.75 -16.43 44.11
CA LYS A 69 -41.50 -16.40 44.90
C LYS A 69 -40.40 -15.75 44.06
N LYS A 70 -40.05 -14.49 44.39
CA LYS A 70 -38.83 -13.83 43.90
C LYS A 70 -37.63 -14.70 44.25
N LYS A 71 -36.99 -15.34 43.26
CA LYS A 71 -35.69 -15.99 43.45
C LYS A 71 -34.67 -14.91 43.77
N LYS A 72 -34.26 -14.81 45.04
CA LYS A 72 -33.10 -14.01 45.47
C LYS A 72 -31.87 -14.55 44.73
N ILE A 73 -31.34 -13.80 43.78
CA ILE A 73 -30.03 -14.08 43.18
C ILE A 73 -29.02 -14.10 44.33
N ARG A 74 -28.38 -15.25 44.56
CA ARG A 74 -27.35 -15.41 45.59
C ARG A 74 -26.24 -14.41 45.28
N LYS A 75 -25.90 -13.52 46.23
CA LYS A 75 -24.95 -12.41 46.06
C LYS A 75 -23.64 -12.83 45.34
N GLY A 76 -23.16 -14.06 45.56
CA GLY A 76 -21.97 -14.61 44.87
C GLY A 76 -22.09 -14.75 43.34
N ARG A 77 -23.28 -15.01 42.77
CA ARG A 77 -23.47 -15.03 41.30
C ARG A 77 -23.46 -13.63 40.69
N LEU A 78 -23.91 -12.63 41.43
CA LEU A 78 -23.90 -11.22 41.01
C LEU A 78 -22.46 -10.66 41.05
N ILE A 79 -21.69 -11.05 42.07
CA ILE A 79 -20.25 -10.74 42.18
C ILE A 79 -19.47 -11.40 41.03
N ALA A 80 -19.69 -12.70 40.76
CA ALA A 80 -18.99 -13.40 39.68
C ALA A 80 -19.28 -12.81 38.29
N VAL A 81 -20.53 -12.44 38.02
CA VAL A 81 -20.90 -11.78 36.75
C VAL A 81 -20.28 -10.40 36.65
N SER A 82 -20.30 -9.60 37.73
CA SER A 82 -19.64 -8.29 37.76
C SER A 82 -18.13 -8.42 37.54
N LEU A 83 -17.49 -9.42 38.14
CA LEU A 83 -16.05 -9.67 38.01
C LEU A 83 -15.70 -10.11 36.58
N CYS A 84 -16.51 -10.98 35.96
CA CYS A 84 -16.36 -11.33 34.54
C CYS A 84 -16.53 -10.12 33.61
N VAL A 85 -17.50 -9.24 33.88
CA VAL A 85 -17.72 -8.02 33.08
C VAL A 85 -16.53 -7.06 33.23
N PHE A 86 -16.02 -6.87 34.45
CA PHE A 86 -14.80 -6.09 34.68
C PHE A 86 -13.60 -6.68 33.94
N LEU A 87 -13.40 -8.00 33.98
CA LEU A 87 -12.29 -8.68 33.32
C LEU A 87 -12.36 -8.51 31.80
N VAL A 88 -13.55 -8.64 31.21
CA VAL A 88 -13.76 -8.40 29.78
C VAL A 88 -13.49 -6.93 29.41
N LEU A 89 -13.96 -5.97 30.22
CA LEU A 89 -13.70 -4.55 29.98
C LEU A 89 -12.20 -4.21 30.11
N THR A 90 -11.47 -4.82 31.04
CA THR A 90 -10.02 -4.64 31.15
C THR A 90 -9.26 -5.25 29.98
N LEU A 91 -9.71 -6.38 29.44
CA LEU A 91 -9.11 -6.99 28.25
C LEU A 91 -9.38 -6.18 26.99
N ILE A 92 -10.58 -5.63 26.85
CA ILE A 92 -10.92 -4.72 25.74
C ILE A 92 -10.10 -3.42 25.86
N GLY A 93 -9.99 -2.86 27.07
CA GLY A 93 -9.18 -1.67 27.32
C GLY A 93 -7.69 -1.90 27.04
N PHE A 94 -7.14 -3.05 27.45
CA PHE A 94 -5.76 -3.42 27.17
C PHE A 94 -5.54 -3.68 25.67
N SER A 95 -6.49 -4.33 25.00
CA SER A 95 -6.45 -4.52 23.55
C SER A 95 -6.43 -3.18 22.82
N LEU A 96 -7.31 -2.24 23.18
CA LEU A 96 -7.38 -0.89 22.60
C LEU A 96 -6.11 -0.09 22.90
N TYR A 97 -5.59 -0.15 24.12
CA TYR A 97 -4.34 0.50 24.49
C TYR A 97 -3.15 -0.06 23.70
N ALA A 98 -3.07 -1.38 23.54
CA ALA A 98 -2.06 -2.03 22.73
C ALA A 98 -2.21 -1.68 21.24
N THR A 99 -3.45 -1.55 20.72
CA THR A 99 -3.66 -1.12 19.32
C THR A 99 -3.30 0.34 19.12
N ILE A 100 -3.60 1.22 20.08
CA ILE A 100 -3.22 2.63 20.04
C ILE A 100 -1.71 2.76 20.10
N ASN A 101 -1.02 2.06 21.00
CA ASN A 101 0.44 2.07 21.04
C ASN A 101 1.05 1.45 19.78
N TYR A 102 0.46 0.39 19.22
CA TYR A 102 0.90 -0.18 17.94
C TYR A 102 0.65 0.75 16.75
N MET A 103 -0.39 1.59 16.81
CA MET A 103 -0.72 2.60 15.79
C MET A 103 0.01 3.94 16.00
N LEU A 104 0.59 4.17 17.18
CA LEU A 104 1.40 5.36 17.51
C LEU A 104 2.91 5.07 17.48
N ASP A 105 3.30 3.85 17.12
CA ASP A 105 4.71 3.45 16.86
C ASP A 105 5.08 3.60 15.37
N GLU A 106 4.15 4.09 14.53
CA GLU A 106 4.53 4.72 13.27
C GLU A 106 4.96 6.16 13.58
N GLU A 107 6.27 6.38 13.47
CA GLU A 107 6.91 7.68 13.41
C GLU A 107 6.04 8.70 12.64
N ASP A 108 5.81 9.82 13.32
CA ASP A 108 5.50 11.14 12.81
C ASP A 108 6.04 11.42 11.39
N GLY A 109 5.23 11.03 10.40
CA GLY A 109 5.38 11.42 9.01
C GLY A 109 4.06 11.92 8.46
N GLU A 110 3.96 13.24 8.26
CA GLU A 110 2.93 13.93 7.48
C GLU A 110 2.46 13.14 6.25
N PRO A 111 1.18 13.22 5.84
CA PRO A 111 0.71 12.54 4.63
C PRO A 111 1.18 13.29 3.37
N THR A 112 2.46 13.18 3.03
CA THR A 112 2.99 13.54 1.69
C THR A 112 2.78 12.39 0.69
N THR A 113 1.54 11.91 0.55
CA THR A 113 1.17 11.03 -0.56
C THR A 113 0.86 11.85 -1.81
N SER A 114 1.91 12.45 -2.40
CA SER A 114 1.94 12.91 -3.81
C SER A 114 3.34 13.21 -4.35
N VAL A 115 4.41 13.10 -3.55
CA VAL A 115 5.78 13.28 -4.03
C VAL A 115 6.35 11.91 -4.43
N SER A 116 7.07 11.86 -5.56
CA SER A 116 8.11 10.86 -5.87
C SER A 116 7.78 9.63 -6.74
N LYS A 117 6.83 9.67 -7.68
CA LYS A 117 6.89 8.68 -8.79
C LYS A 117 8.12 8.88 -9.70
N ASP A 118 8.71 10.08 -9.67
CA ASP A 118 9.76 10.50 -10.61
C ASP A 118 11.07 10.93 -9.91
N LEU A 119 11.34 10.44 -8.70
CA LEU A 119 12.58 10.72 -7.96
C LEU A 119 13.33 9.42 -7.70
N PHE A 120 14.60 9.37 -8.12
CA PHE A 120 15.49 8.25 -7.85
C PHE A 120 16.74 8.77 -7.16
N ILE A 121 17.06 8.21 -5.98
CA ILE A 121 18.19 8.66 -5.17
C ILE A 121 19.36 7.71 -5.39
N LEU A 122 20.53 8.30 -5.61
CA LEU A 122 21.79 7.61 -5.79
C LEU A 122 22.76 7.98 -4.67
N SER A 123 23.62 7.04 -4.31
CA SER A 123 24.81 7.29 -3.52
C SER A 123 26.06 7.42 -4.42
N PRO A 124 27.11 8.15 -3.98
CA PRO A 124 28.31 8.35 -4.79
C PRO A 124 29.05 7.07 -5.20
N ASP A 125 28.94 6.00 -4.41
CA ASP A 125 29.55 4.69 -4.71
C ASP A 125 28.92 3.98 -5.92
N GLN A 126 27.72 4.40 -6.33
CA GLN A 126 27.08 3.89 -7.54
C GLN A 126 27.63 4.54 -8.82
N ILE A 127 28.42 5.60 -8.71
CA ILE A 127 29.03 6.28 -9.87
C ILE A 127 30.24 5.48 -10.34
N VAL A 128 30.17 4.96 -11.57
CA VAL A 128 31.21 4.10 -12.14
C VAL A 128 32.23 4.91 -12.93
N ASP A 129 31.74 5.81 -13.78
CA ASP A 129 32.55 6.58 -14.72
C ASP A 129 31.84 7.87 -15.11
N VAL A 130 32.60 8.90 -15.46
CA VAL A 130 32.08 10.16 -16.01
C VAL A 130 32.62 10.27 -17.43
N TYR A 131 31.75 10.06 -18.41
CA TYR A 131 32.16 9.97 -19.81
C TYR A 131 32.44 11.34 -20.42
N ASP A 132 31.60 12.34 -20.13
CA ASP A 132 31.77 13.74 -20.50
C ASP A 132 31.12 14.63 -19.42
N GLY A 133 31.01 15.94 -19.65
CA GLY A 133 30.44 16.86 -18.67
C GLY A 133 28.96 16.58 -18.34
N ASP A 134 28.18 16.04 -19.29
CA ASP A 134 26.74 15.83 -19.17
C ASP A 134 26.32 14.36 -19.15
N THR A 135 27.26 13.42 -19.18
CA THR A 135 27.01 11.99 -19.25
C THR A 135 27.92 11.25 -18.27
N PHE A 136 27.30 10.50 -17.35
CA PHE A 136 27.99 9.60 -16.44
C PHE A 136 27.33 8.22 -16.41
N LYS A 137 28.02 7.23 -15.86
CA LYS A 137 27.55 5.85 -15.75
C LYS A 137 27.32 5.47 -14.30
N ILE A 138 26.27 4.69 -14.07
CA ILE A 138 25.95 4.16 -12.75
C ILE A 138 25.81 2.64 -12.76
N ASP A 139 26.05 2.05 -11.60
CA ASP A 139 25.67 0.68 -11.29
C ASP A 139 24.48 0.66 -10.32
N LEU A 140 23.47 -0.15 -10.67
CA LEU A 140 22.31 -0.43 -9.82
C LEU A 140 22.50 -1.80 -9.17
N PRO A 141 22.68 -1.86 -7.84
CA PRO A 141 22.81 -3.13 -7.13
C PRO A 141 21.52 -3.94 -7.24
N ASN A 142 21.65 -5.27 -7.12
CA ASN A 142 20.52 -6.21 -7.15
C ASN A 142 19.69 -6.21 -8.45
N MET A 143 20.23 -5.63 -9.52
CA MET A 143 19.65 -5.67 -10.87
C MET A 143 20.46 -6.61 -11.77
N HIS A 144 19.80 -7.27 -12.73
CA HIS A 144 20.52 -8.09 -13.71
C HIS A 144 21.56 -7.22 -14.46
N PRO A 145 22.79 -7.70 -14.73
CA PRO A 145 23.84 -6.88 -15.33
C PRO A 145 23.44 -6.11 -16.59
N LEU A 146 22.60 -6.70 -17.44
CA LEU A 146 22.05 -6.06 -18.63
C LEU A 146 21.28 -4.76 -18.36
N PHE A 147 20.64 -4.65 -17.19
CA PHE A 147 19.83 -3.50 -16.78
C PHE A 147 20.41 -2.73 -15.61
N GLY A 148 21.53 -3.20 -15.07
CA GLY A 148 22.09 -2.75 -13.79
C GLY A 148 23.52 -2.29 -13.87
N LYS A 149 24.29 -2.68 -14.90
CA LYS A 149 25.69 -2.27 -15.02
C LYS A 149 25.88 -1.18 -16.06
N GLU A 150 26.75 -0.24 -15.74
CA GLU A 150 27.20 0.84 -16.62
C GLU A 150 26.07 1.60 -17.32
N ILE A 151 24.96 1.83 -16.61
CA ILE A 151 23.81 2.54 -17.18
C ILE A 151 24.19 4.00 -17.36
N ALA A 152 24.14 4.48 -18.61
CA ALA A 152 24.42 5.87 -18.92
C ALA A 152 23.27 6.79 -18.48
N ILE A 153 23.58 7.81 -17.71
CA ILE A 153 22.72 8.94 -17.33
C ILE A 153 23.19 10.15 -18.12
N ARG A 154 22.31 10.71 -18.95
CA ARG A 154 22.50 11.97 -19.68
C ARG A 154 21.72 13.06 -18.98
N LEU A 155 22.39 14.15 -18.61
CA LEU A 155 21.74 15.31 -18.02
C LEU A 155 20.71 15.88 -19.00
N PHE A 156 19.53 16.21 -18.49
CA PHE A 156 18.52 16.95 -19.24
C PHE A 156 18.84 18.45 -19.25
N GLY A 157 18.48 19.14 -20.34
CA GLY A 157 18.52 20.60 -20.44
C GLY A 157 19.90 21.23 -20.67
N VAL A 158 20.96 20.44 -20.82
CA VAL A 158 22.33 20.93 -21.03
C VAL A 158 23.07 20.11 -22.08
N ASP A 159 23.90 20.78 -22.87
CA ASP A 159 24.95 20.18 -23.71
C ASP A 159 26.30 20.68 -23.22
N THR A 160 27.31 19.81 -23.24
CA THR A 160 28.69 20.10 -22.85
C THR A 160 29.63 19.80 -24.01
N PRO A 161 30.84 20.40 -24.05
CA PRO A 161 31.78 20.11 -25.12
C PRO A 161 32.19 18.64 -25.08
N GLU A 162 32.19 18.00 -26.25
CA GLU A 162 32.47 16.58 -26.39
C GLU A 162 33.98 16.28 -26.28
N ILE A 163 34.35 15.27 -25.48
CA ILE A 163 35.76 14.83 -25.34
C ILE A 163 36.35 14.42 -26.70
N LYS A 164 35.52 13.88 -27.58
CA LYS A 164 35.89 13.47 -28.94
C LYS A 164 35.81 14.61 -29.97
N GLY A 165 35.65 15.86 -29.54
CA GLY A 165 35.64 17.04 -30.39
C GLY A 165 36.93 17.20 -31.22
N THR A 166 36.87 17.97 -32.29
CA THR A 166 38.00 18.12 -33.25
C THR A 166 39.04 19.15 -32.82
N SER A 167 38.60 20.25 -32.19
CA SER A 167 39.46 21.37 -31.79
C SER A 167 40.11 21.14 -30.42
N PHE A 168 41.36 21.57 -30.27
CA PHE A 168 42.08 21.55 -28.99
C PHE A 168 41.33 22.32 -27.89
N LYS A 169 40.75 23.47 -28.24
CA LYS A 169 39.99 24.29 -27.29
C LYS A 169 38.75 23.55 -26.77
N VAL A 170 38.02 22.88 -27.66
CA VAL A 170 36.81 22.10 -27.31
C VAL A 170 37.19 20.95 -26.39
N LYS A 171 38.29 20.23 -26.69
CA LYS A 171 38.77 19.14 -25.83
C LYS A 171 39.18 19.62 -24.43
N ALA A 172 39.82 20.78 -24.33
CA ALA A 172 40.19 21.35 -23.04
C ALA A 172 38.95 21.68 -22.19
N LEU A 173 37.95 22.33 -22.79
CA LEU A 173 36.66 22.58 -22.12
C LEU A 173 35.94 21.28 -21.75
N ALA A 174 35.97 20.27 -22.62
CA ALA A 174 35.37 18.97 -22.37
C ALA A 174 35.99 18.28 -21.15
N GLN A 175 37.32 18.33 -21.03
CA GLN A 175 38.05 17.79 -19.87
C GLN A 175 37.72 18.55 -18.59
N GLU A 176 37.60 19.88 -18.66
CA GLU A 176 37.21 20.70 -17.52
C GLU A 176 35.77 20.38 -17.06
N ALA A 177 34.83 20.24 -18.00
CA ALA A 177 33.45 19.85 -17.73
C ALA A 177 33.37 18.46 -17.09
N GLN A 178 34.10 17.48 -17.64
CA GLN A 178 34.18 16.12 -17.09
C GLN A 178 34.71 16.12 -15.65
N GLN A 179 35.81 16.85 -15.39
CA GLN A 179 36.41 16.94 -14.05
C GLN A 179 35.48 17.64 -13.04
N LEU A 180 34.78 18.68 -13.46
CA LEU A 180 33.80 19.36 -12.63
C LEU A 180 32.68 18.39 -12.23
N THR A 181 32.11 17.68 -13.20
CA THR A 181 31.05 16.70 -12.97
C THR A 181 31.50 15.56 -12.08
N GLU A 182 32.69 15.00 -12.34
CA GLU A 182 33.26 13.94 -11.52
C GLU A 182 33.48 14.36 -10.08
N LYS A 183 34.04 15.57 -9.86
CA LYS A 183 34.25 16.12 -8.52
C LYS A 183 32.91 16.34 -7.80
N ALA A 184 31.91 16.88 -8.48
CA ALA A 184 30.60 17.13 -7.91
C ALA A 184 29.90 15.83 -7.51
N LEU A 185 29.87 14.83 -8.40
CA LEU A 185 29.23 13.54 -8.13
C LEU A 185 29.93 12.75 -7.01
N LYS A 186 31.27 12.67 -7.04
CA LYS A 186 32.03 11.92 -6.02
C LYS A 186 32.05 12.61 -4.65
N GLY A 187 31.92 13.93 -4.62
CA GLY A 187 31.86 14.72 -3.38
C GLY A 187 30.46 14.85 -2.78
N ALA A 188 29.43 14.37 -3.47
CA ALA A 188 28.04 14.50 -3.06
C ALA A 188 27.74 13.72 -1.78
N SER A 189 26.88 14.25 -0.92
CA SER A 189 26.25 13.43 0.13
C SER A 189 25.03 12.70 -0.42
N LYS A 190 24.32 13.34 -1.34
CA LYS A 190 23.10 12.82 -1.96
C LYS A 190 23.01 13.26 -3.42
N ILE A 191 22.73 12.30 -4.30
CA ILE A 191 22.49 12.55 -5.72
C ILE A 191 21.03 12.18 -6.01
N GLU A 192 20.31 13.07 -6.69
CA GLU A 192 18.92 12.86 -7.08
C GLU A 192 18.78 12.91 -8.59
N LEU A 193 18.25 11.84 -9.17
CA LEU A 193 17.74 11.82 -10.52
C LEU A 193 16.25 12.18 -10.47
N ARG A 194 15.90 13.37 -10.97
CA ARG A 194 14.52 13.85 -11.05
C ARG A 194 14.02 13.70 -12.48
N ASN A 195 12.75 13.31 -12.61
CA ASN A 195 12.07 13.09 -13.88
C ASN A 195 12.84 12.15 -14.83
N PRO A 196 13.31 10.97 -14.36
CA PRO A 196 14.09 10.06 -15.19
C PRO A 196 13.26 9.49 -16.33
N GLN A 197 13.75 9.62 -17.57
CA GLN A 197 13.12 9.14 -18.79
C GLN A 197 14.05 8.22 -19.56
N ARG A 198 13.47 7.35 -20.40
CA ARG A 198 14.26 6.53 -21.33
C ARG A 198 14.72 7.40 -22.49
N GLY A 199 16.03 7.49 -22.68
CA GLY A 199 16.64 8.09 -23.86
C GLY A 199 16.84 7.11 -25.00
N LYS A 200 17.33 7.62 -26.13
CA LYS A 200 17.85 6.79 -27.22
C LYS A 200 19.09 6.00 -26.75
N TYR A 201 19.37 4.85 -27.37
CA TYR A 201 20.55 4.03 -27.07
C TYR A 201 20.61 3.47 -25.64
N PHE A 202 19.46 3.12 -25.05
CA PHE A 202 19.36 2.53 -23.71
C PHE A 202 19.91 3.41 -22.55
N ARG A 203 20.13 4.71 -22.78
CA ARG A 203 20.47 5.66 -21.72
C ARG A 203 19.25 6.16 -20.97
N ILE A 204 19.45 6.71 -19.78
CA ILE A 204 18.46 7.47 -19.04
C ILE A 204 18.74 8.96 -19.26
N ILE A 205 17.68 9.75 -19.44
CA ILE A 205 17.74 11.22 -19.46
C ILE A 205 17.10 11.71 -18.17
N SER A 206 17.78 12.54 -17.40
CA SER A 206 17.26 13.02 -16.12
C SER A 206 17.80 14.40 -15.77
N GLU A 207 17.03 15.16 -15.00
CA GLU A 207 17.59 16.24 -14.21
C GLU A 207 18.42 15.63 -13.07
N VAL A 208 19.60 16.18 -12.82
CA VAL A 208 20.54 15.66 -11.82
C VAL A 208 20.81 16.74 -10.80
N TRP A 209 20.47 16.44 -9.55
CA TRP A 209 20.65 17.34 -8.43
C TRP A 209 21.63 16.73 -7.43
N ILE A 210 22.58 17.55 -6.98
CA ILE A 210 23.64 17.17 -6.05
C ILE A 210 23.49 18.05 -4.81
N ASP A 211 23.18 17.44 -3.67
CA ASP A 211 23.01 18.16 -2.39
C ASP A 211 22.06 19.37 -2.47
N GLY A 212 21.05 19.30 -3.34
CA GLY A 212 20.05 20.35 -3.54
C GLY A 212 20.36 21.35 -4.65
N GLU A 213 21.49 21.21 -5.36
CA GLU A 213 21.88 22.06 -6.49
C GLU A 213 21.82 21.30 -7.84
N SER A 214 21.35 21.97 -8.89
CA SER A 214 21.27 21.40 -10.24
C SER A 214 22.65 21.32 -10.89
N LEU A 215 23.10 20.11 -11.25
CA LEU A 215 24.39 19.91 -11.92
C LEU A 215 24.44 20.60 -13.29
N ALA A 216 23.32 20.64 -14.01
CA ALA A 216 23.21 21.35 -15.28
C ALA A 216 23.45 22.86 -15.11
N ASP A 217 22.94 23.46 -14.03
CA ASP A 217 23.14 24.88 -13.76
C ASP A 217 24.56 25.16 -13.27
N ILE A 218 25.17 24.26 -12.50
CA ILE A 218 26.59 24.36 -12.13
C ILE A 218 27.47 24.38 -13.39
N LEU A 219 27.24 23.47 -14.35
CA LEU A 219 27.99 23.44 -15.62
C LEU A 219 27.81 24.74 -16.41
N LYS A 220 26.58 25.23 -16.56
CA LYS A 220 26.28 26.49 -17.26
C LYS A 220 26.93 27.69 -16.59
N ALA A 221 26.87 27.78 -15.25
CA ALA A 221 27.46 28.87 -14.48
C ALA A 221 28.99 28.95 -14.64
N ASN A 222 29.65 27.81 -14.86
CA ASN A 222 31.09 27.75 -15.12
C ASN A 222 31.44 27.92 -16.62
N GLY A 223 30.47 28.16 -17.50
CA GLY A 223 30.68 28.28 -18.95
C GLY A 223 31.02 26.94 -19.64
N LEU A 224 30.74 25.83 -18.96
CA LEU A 224 31.02 24.46 -19.40
C LEU A 224 29.78 23.73 -19.90
N GLY A 225 28.61 24.37 -19.81
CA GLY A 225 27.34 23.89 -20.36
C GLY A 225 26.61 24.98 -21.15
N LYS A 226 25.85 24.57 -22.17
CA LYS A 226 24.91 25.40 -22.92
C LYS A 226 23.52 24.77 -22.86
N ASP A 227 22.46 25.59 -22.88
CA ASP A 227 21.09 25.06 -22.86
C ASP A 227 20.84 24.19 -24.11
N TYR A 228 20.31 22.99 -23.88
CA TYR A 228 19.94 22.05 -24.94
C TYR A 228 18.87 21.09 -24.45
N ASP A 229 17.72 21.09 -25.11
CA ASP A 229 16.55 20.27 -24.75
C ASP A 229 16.60 18.84 -25.33
N GLY A 230 17.62 18.54 -26.15
CA GLY A 230 17.74 17.26 -26.84
C GLY A 230 17.11 17.24 -28.24
N GLU A 231 16.55 18.35 -28.69
CA GLU A 231 15.94 18.52 -30.00
C GLU A 231 16.72 19.53 -30.86
N GLY A 232 16.64 19.38 -32.18
CA GLY A 232 17.33 20.27 -33.11
C GLY A 232 18.86 20.17 -33.11
N ALA A 233 19.50 21.23 -33.61
CA ALA A 233 20.95 21.31 -33.73
C ALA A 233 21.59 21.56 -32.37
N ARG A 234 22.71 20.88 -32.10
CA ARG A 234 23.52 21.12 -30.90
C ARG A 234 24.15 22.51 -30.92
N PRO A 235 24.38 23.12 -29.75
CA PRO A 235 25.11 24.37 -29.67
C PRO A 235 26.57 24.18 -30.12
N GLU A 236 27.15 25.24 -30.71
CA GLU A 236 28.55 25.24 -31.14
C GLU A 236 29.50 25.49 -29.95
N TRP A 237 30.71 24.96 -29.98
CA TRP A 237 31.72 25.06 -28.90
C TRP A 237 33.04 25.68 -29.36
#